data_AF-A0A1L5F3L0-F1
#
_entry.id   AF-A0A1L5F3L0-F1
#
_cell.length_a   1.000
_cell.length_b   1.000
_cell.length_c   1.000
_cell.angle_alpha   90.00
_cell.angle_beta   90.00
_cell.angle_gamma   90.00
#
_symmetry.space_group_name_H-M   'P 1'
#
loop_
_entity.id
_entity.type
_entity.pdbx_description
1 polymer ?
#
loop_
_entity_poly.entity_id
_entity_poly.type
_entity_poly.pdbx_seq_one_letter_code
_entity_poly.pdbx_strand_id
1 'polypeptide(L)'
;MKFKKVNFLICLSLMVLALSFTACSSDKNTSSNKVNTNTSSNNNDKKVNSDTAAVDTKDKDNEQTTQNNGSSSSGTKNTSGINFIKKQLDSSTEITFNTDWKNSEDGSYSACIEGKGSEALEEGVGKIIIKSGQNLYSYEIENNTQISPKYVEWADGKNLFVVVASSHGTLAKGGDLYMLNVNTGEVSLLIKDSSKKQQIMSVQKDGNNINLKVNIYDDDAYNESHVEDWVITSFNTSLSGKIEVKNSDGKVVYKINE
;
A
#
# COMPACT_ATOMS: atom_id res chain seq x y z
N MET A 1 13.83 61.66 10.01
CA MET A 1 13.67 62.00 8.59
C MET A 1 12.85 60.89 7.95
N LYS A 2 11.75 61.25 7.28
CA LYS A 2 10.69 60.34 6.80
C LYS A 2 10.95 59.94 5.36
N PHE A 3 10.88 58.65 5.01
CA PHE A 3 10.59 58.23 3.64
C PHE A 3 9.15 57.68 3.56
N LYS A 4 8.34 58.51 2.91
CA LYS A 4 7.06 58.23 2.22
C LYS A 4 7.37 57.32 1.00
N LYS A 5 6.52 56.51 0.36
CA LYS A 5 5.05 56.39 0.25
C LYS A 5 4.73 55.28 -0.80
N VAL A 6 3.49 54.76 -0.74
CA VAL A 6 2.57 54.45 -1.88
C VAL A 6 2.54 53.04 -2.52
N ASN A 7 1.41 52.35 -2.23
CA ASN A 7 0.43 51.61 -3.04
C ASN A 7 0.85 50.62 -4.14
N PHE A 8 0.21 49.42 -4.12
CA PHE A 8 -0.75 49.05 -5.16
C PHE A 8 -1.75 47.99 -4.67
N LEU A 9 -3.00 48.13 -5.11
CA LEU A 9 -4.20 47.39 -4.76
C LEU A 9 -4.73 46.81 -6.09
N ILE A 10 -5.57 45.77 -6.03
CA ILE A 10 -6.56 45.32 -7.03
C ILE A 10 -6.14 44.18 -7.99
N CYS A 11 -7.14 43.30 -8.21
CA CYS A 11 -7.36 42.25 -9.23
C CYS A 11 -7.21 40.83 -8.65
N LEU A 12 -8.19 39.92 -8.70
CA LEU A 12 -9.35 39.84 -9.59
C LEU A 12 -10.41 38.90 -8.98
N SER A 13 -11.67 39.30 -9.08
CA SER A 13 -12.87 38.50 -8.90
C SER A 13 -13.07 37.52 -10.07
N LEU A 14 -13.43 36.26 -9.80
CA LEU A 14 -14.13 35.36 -10.73
C LEU A 14 -15.02 34.45 -9.85
N MET A 15 -16.26 34.87 -9.56
CA MET A 15 -17.48 34.69 -10.35
C MET A 15 -17.95 33.22 -10.43
N VAL A 16 -19.04 33.02 -9.69
CA VAL A 16 -19.91 31.84 -9.59
C VAL A 16 -20.40 31.40 -10.98
N LEU A 17 -20.30 30.10 -11.26
CA LEU A 17 -21.03 29.46 -12.35
C LEU A 17 -21.95 28.39 -11.75
N ALA A 18 -23.21 28.77 -11.61
CA ALA A 18 -24.31 27.85 -11.39
C ALA A 18 -24.64 27.19 -12.73
N LEU A 19 -24.57 25.86 -12.79
CA LEU A 19 -25.20 25.07 -13.83
C LEU A 19 -26.34 24.28 -13.21
N SER A 20 -27.54 24.80 -13.44
CA SER A 20 -28.81 24.10 -13.32
C SER A 20 -28.86 22.96 -14.34
N PHE A 21 -28.95 21.72 -13.87
CA PHE A 21 -29.51 20.62 -14.66
C PHE A 21 -30.89 20.27 -14.11
N THR A 22 -31.90 20.53 -14.93
CA THR A 22 -33.22 19.93 -14.82
C THR A 22 -33.14 18.52 -15.41
N ALA A 23 -33.50 17.50 -14.63
CA ALA A 23 -33.89 16.21 -15.16
C ALA A 23 -34.97 15.60 -14.29
N CYS A 24 -36.19 15.61 -14.80
CA CYS A 24 -37.32 14.84 -14.32
C CYS A 24 -36.96 13.35 -14.32
N SER A 25 -37.24 12.66 -13.23
CA SER A 25 -37.32 11.21 -13.17
C SER A 25 -38.62 10.83 -12.47
N SER A 26 -39.39 10.02 -13.18
CA SER A 26 -40.77 9.61 -12.97
C SER A 26 -41.07 8.97 -11.63
N ASP A 27 -42.26 9.30 -11.11
CA ASP A 27 -42.98 8.62 -10.03
C ASP A 27 -42.96 7.10 -10.16
N LYS A 28 -42.63 6.42 -9.05
CA LYS A 28 -43.01 5.03 -8.82
C LYS A 28 -43.66 4.89 -7.45
N ASN A 29 -44.92 4.49 -7.54
CA ASN A 29 -45.89 4.19 -6.50
C ASN A 29 -45.35 3.84 -5.11
N THR A 30 -45.87 4.59 -4.15
CA THR A 30 -46.15 4.17 -2.78
C THR A 30 -46.94 2.87 -2.76
N SER A 31 -46.44 1.86 -2.05
CA SER A 31 -47.30 0.96 -1.29
C SER A 31 -46.60 0.52 -0.02
N SER A 32 -47.20 0.97 1.07
CA SER A 32 -47.03 0.56 2.45
C SER A 32 -47.02 -0.96 2.62
N ASN A 33 -46.09 -1.49 3.42
CA ASN A 33 -46.48 -2.51 4.38
C ASN A 33 -45.69 -2.39 5.67
N LYS A 34 -46.46 -2.15 6.73
CA LYS A 34 -46.08 -2.15 8.14
C LYS A 34 -46.10 -3.61 8.57
N VAL A 35 -44.97 -4.20 8.93
CA VAL A 35 -44.98 -5.45 9.72
C VAL A 35 -44.05 -5.31 10.92
N ASN A 36 -44.73 -5.34 12.05
CA ASN A 36 -44.30 -5.43 13.42
C ASN A 36 -44.08 -6.91 13.73
N THR A 37 -42.94 -7.32 14.30
CA THR A 37 -42.84 -8.56 15.11
C THR A 37 -41.65 -8.53 16.05
N ASN A 38 -41.95 -8.22 17.31
CA ASN A 38 -41.58 -8.93 18.54
C ASN A 38 -40.18 -9.56 18.67
N THR A 39 -39.40 -8.93 19.56
CA THR A 39 -38.57 -9.60 20.55
C THR A 39 -39.34 -10.69 21.29
N SER A 40 -38.76 -11.90 21.35
CA SER A 40 -38.90 -12.80 22.50
C SER A 40 -37.74 -13.79 22.53
N SER A 41 -36.97 -13.66 23.60
CA SER A 41 -36.08 -14.65 24.19
C SER A 41 -36.75 -16.02 24.30
N ASN A 42 -36.00 -17.10 24.06
CA ASN A 42 -36.01 -18.20 25.03
C ASN A 42 -34.70 -18.98 25.01
N ASN A 43 -34.12 -19.08 26.21
CA ASN A 43 -33.02 -19.95 26.57
C ASN A 43 -33.41 -21.43 26.40
N ASN A 44 -32.42 -22.26 26.07
CA ASN A 44 -32.29 -23.55 26.75
C ASN A 44 -30.84 -24.04 26.71
N ASP A 45 -30.28 -24.14 27.90
CA ASP A 45 -29.05 -24.86 28.23
C ASP A 45 -29.16 -26.34 27.90
N LYS A 46 -28.07 -26.94 27.38
CA LYS A 46 -27.54 -28.19 27.94
C LYS A 46 -26.06 -28.41 27.58
N LYS A 47 -25.22 -28.11 28.55
CA LYS A 47 -23.84 -28.61 28.74
C LYS A 47 -23.87 -30.12 29.01
N VAL A 48 -23.02 -30.92 28.35
CA VAL A 48 -22.23 -32.03 28.96
C VAL A 48 -20.97 -32.27 28.11
N ASN A 49 -19.87 -32.55 28.83
CA ASN A 49 -18.47 -32.61 28.49
C ASN A 49 -17.98 -34.04 28.13
N SER A 50 -16.84 -34.09 27.43
CA SER A 50 -15.72 -35.06 27.42
C SER A 50 -15.91 -36.55 27.79
N ASP A 51 -15.39 -37.48 26.97
CA ASP A 51 -14.03 -38.06 27.13
C ASP A 51 -13.69 -39.21 26.13
N THR A 52 -12.59 -39.02 25.40
CA THR A 52 -11.42 -39.88 25.12
C THR A 52 -11.56 -41.42 24.96
N ALA A 53 -11.10 -41.98 23.82
CA ALA A 53 -9.85 -42.78 23.70
C ALA A 53 -9.69 -43.57 22.37
N ALA A 54 -8.49 -43.38 21.76
CA ALA A 54 -7.61 -44.32 21.04
C ALA A 54 -8.11 -45.19 19.86
N VAL A 55 -7.45 -45.07 18.70
CA VAL A 55 -6.79 -46.18 17.98
C VAL A 55 -5.63 -45.62 17.12
N ASP A 56 -4.44 -46.18 17.32
CA ASP A 56 -3.23 -46.12 16.48
C ASP A 56 -3.41 -46.89 15.16
N THR A 57 -2.93 -46.34 14.04
CA THR A 57 -2.31 -47.15 12.97
C THR A 57 -1.24 -46.35 12.22
N LYS A 58 -0.06 -46.96 12.07
CA LYS A 58 1.12 -46.53 11.30
C LYS A 58 0.96 -46.83 9.79
N ASP A 59 1.60 -46.02 8.94
CA ASP A 59 2.44 -46.37 7.77
C ASP A 59 2.92 -45.04 7.11
N LYS A 60 4.23 -44.69 7.04
CA LYS A 60 5.29 -45.09 6.08
C LYS A 60 4.81 -45.02 4.61
N ASP A 61 5.45 -44.36 3.64
CA ASP A 61 6.81 -43.81 3.44
C ASP A 61 6.77 -42.78 2.28
N ASN A 62 7.87 -42.03 2.15
CA ASN A 62 8.60 -41.73 0.89
C ASN A 62 8.72 -40.25 0.46
N GLU A 63 9.70 -39.55 1.06
CA GLU A 63 10.36 -38.38 0.49
C GLU A 63 11.46 -38.81 -0.50
N GLN A 64 11.39 -38.30 -1.72
CA GLN A 64 12.52 -38.32 -2.65
C GLN A 64 12.86 -36.89 -3.06
N THR A 65 13.84 -36.32 -2.37
CA THR A 65 14.45 -35.01 -2.63
C THR A 65 15.40 -35.13 -3.82
N THR A 66 15.16 -34.33 -4.86
CA THR A 66 16.09 -34.17 -5.99
C THR A 66 16.91 -32.91 -5.76
N GLN A 67 18.23 -33.07 -5.62
CA GLN A 67 19.19 -31.98 -5.61
C GLN A 67 19.37 -31.40 -7.01
N ASN A 68 19.44 -30.08 -7.12
CA ASN A 68 20.15 -29.42 -8.21
C ASN A 68 20.98 -28.25 -7.66
N ASN A 69 22.30 -28.38 -7.84
CA ASN A 69 23.30 -27.35 -7.58
C ASN A 69 23.20 -26.22 -8.60
N GLY A 70 23.20 -24.97 -8.12
CA GLY A 70 23.26 -23.78 -8.96
C GLY A 70 23.67 -22.54 -8.17
N SER A 71 24.99 -22.32 -8.11
CA SER A 71 25.70 -21.06 -7.83
C SER A 71 25.28 -20.20 -6.63
N SER A 72 26.09 -20.29 -5.58
CA SER A 72 26.12 -19.36 -4.45
C SER A 72 26.51 -17.95 -4.91
N SER A 73 25.56 -17.01 -4.86
CA SER A 73 25.85 -15.63 -4.49
C SER A 73 25.16 -15.35 -3.17
N SER A 74 25.93 -15.52 -2.10
CA SER A 74 25.57 -15.21 -0.73
C SER A 74 25.43 -13.68 -0.56
N GLY A 75 24.27 -13.16 -0.95
CA GLY A 75 23.70 -11.94 -0.37
C GLY A 75 22.49 -12.37 0.45
N THR A 76 22.48 -12.07 1.75
CA THR A 76 21.32 -12.29 2.63
C THR A 76 20.11 -11.58 2.01
N LYS A 77 19.23 -12.33 1.34
CA LYS A 77 17.97 -11.78 0.83
C LYS A 77 17.11 -11.44 2.05
N ASN A 78 16.82 -10.15 2.28
CA ASN A 78 15.76 -9.75 3.19
C ASN A 78 14.49 -10.47 2.75
N THR A 79 13.98 -11.39 3.58
CA THR A 79 12.75 -12.10 3.29
C THR A 79 11.62 -11.08 3.27
N SER A 80 10.99 -10.89 2.11
CA SER A 80 10.02 -9.81 1.92
C SER A 80 8.78 -9.94 2.80
N GLY A 81 8.49 -11.10 3.39
CA GLY A 81 7.31 -11.31 4.21
C GLY A 81 5.96 -11.20 3.47
N ILE A 82 5.98 -10.72 2.21
CA ILE A 82 4.85 -10.62 1.29
C ILE A 82 5.27 -11.06 -0.11
N ASN A 83 4.33 -11.60 -0.88
CA ASN A 83 4.48 -11.89 -2.30
C ASN A 83 3.40 -11.16 -3.09
N PHE A 84 3.70 -10.78 -4.32
CA PHE A 84 2.69 -10.33 -5.29
C PHE A 84 2.43 -11.41 -6.33
N ILE A 85 1.16 -11.69 -6.60
CA ILE A 85 0.74 -12.49 -7.74
C ILE A 85 0.60 -11.54 -8.93
N LYS A 86 1.43 -11.76 -9.95
CA LYS A 86 1.34 -11.07 -11.24
C LYS A 86 0.29 -11.75 -12.11
N LYS A 87 -0.71 -11.00 -12.59
CA LYS A 87 -1.73 -11.47 -13.54
C LYS A 87 -1.76 -10.55 -14.74
N GLN A 88 -1.76 -11.10 -15.95
CA GLN A 88 -2.06 -10.32 -17.14
C GLN A 88 -3.56 -10.06 -17.20
N LEU A 89 -3.93 -8.81 -17.45
CA LEU A 89 -5.32 -8.38 -17.62
C LEU A 89 -5.66 -8.29 -19.11
N ASP A 90 -6.95 -8.33 -19.41
CA ASP A 90 -7.43 -8.03 -20.77
C ASP A 90 -7.12 -6.56 -21.10
N SER A 91 -6.67 -6.28 -22.33
CA SER A 91 -6.37 -4.92 -22.78
C SER A 91 -7.57 -3.97 -22.76
N SER A 92 -8.80 -4.51 -22.77
CA SER A 92 -10.05 -3.77 -22.64
C SER A 92 -10.45 -3.48 -21.19
N THR A 93 -9.69 -3.96 -20.20
CA THR A 93 -9.96 -3.71 -18.79
C THR A 93 -9.88 -2.22 -18.51
N GLU A 94 -10.99 -1.62 -18.09
CA GLU A 94 -11.03 -0.24 -17.64
C GLU A 94 -10.50 -0.12 -16.20
N ILE A 95 -9.65 0.87 -15.96
CA ILE A 95 -9.10 1.21 -14.64
C ILE A 95 -9.70 2.56 -14.27
N THR A 96 -10.61 2.57 -13.29
CA THR A 96 -11.52 3.71 -13.06
C THR A 96 -11.55 4.21 -11.64
N PHE A 97 -11.03 3.44 -10.68
CA PHE A 97 -11.02 3.80 -9.26
C PHE A 97 -9.59 3.75 -8.71
N ASN A 98 -8.70 4.43 -9.43
CA ASN A 98 -7.27 4.42 -9.21
C ASN A 98 -6.69 5.77 -8.83
N THR A 99 -5.49 5.71 -8.26
CA THR A 99 -4.58 6.85 -8.17
C THR A 99 -4.11 7.29 -9.56
N ASP A 100 -3.56 8.50 -9.66
CA ASP A 100 -2.91 8.96 -10.87
C ASP A 100 -1.83 7.97 -11.36
N TRP A 101 -1.70 7.89 -12.68
CA TRP A 101 -0.69 7.08 -13.36
C TRP A 101 0.68 7.74 -13.25
N LYS A 102 1.66 7.02 -12.69
CA LYS A 102 3.06 7.43 -12.64
C LYS A 102 3.86 6.69 -13.69
N ASN A 103 4.56 7.41 -14.56
CA ASN A 103 5.42 6.80 -15.59
C ASN A 103 6.81 6.52 -15.04
N SER A 104 7.42 5.41 -15.48
CA SER A 104 8.83 5.16 -15.26
C SER A 104 9.67 6.21 -15.99
N GLU A 105 10.90 6.43 -15.53
CA GLU A 105 11.81 7.46 -16.07
C GLU A 105 12.08 7.28 -17.58
N ASP A 106 12.11 6.03 -18.04
CA ASP A 106 12.30 5.66 -19.44
C ASP A 106 10.99 5.58 -20.25
N GLY A 107 9.82 5.76 -19.61
CA GLY A 107 8.50 5.66 -20.22
C GLY A 107 8.07 4.24 -20.60
N SER A 108 8.86 3.21 -20.27
CA SER A 108 8.55 1.80 -20.57
C SER A 108 7.31 1.31 -19.83
N TYR A 109 7.05 1.85 -18.64
CA TYR A 109 5.96 1.45 -17.78
C TYR A 109 5.19 2.64 -17.23
N SER A 110 3.94 2.38 -16.83
CA SER A 110 3.15 3.28 -16.01
C SER A 110 2.48 2.48 -14.89
N ALA A 111 2.40 3.07 -13.69
CA ALA A 111 1.87 2.40 -12.50
C ALA A 111 0.78 3.24 -11.82
N CYS A 112 -0.25 2.58 -11.31
CA CYS A 112 -1.22 3.16 -10.39
C CYS A 112 -1.68 2.13 -9.35
N ILE A 113 -2.37 2.57 -8.31
CA ILE A 113 -3.09 1.69 -7.37
C ILE A 113 -4.57 1.77 -7.74
N GLU A 114 -5.17 0.64 -8.13
CA GLU A 114 -6.59 0.50 -8.45
C GLU A 114 -7.36 -0.05 -7.24
N GLY A 115 -8.61 0.41 -7.08
CA GLY A 115 -9.55 -0.08 -6.07
C GLY A 115 -9.57 0.73 -4.77
N LYS A 116 -8.85 1.87 -4.70
CA LYS A 116 -8.76 2.71 -3.49
C LYS A 116 -8.95 4.22 -3.73
N GLY A 117 -9.49 4.59 -4.90
CA GLY A 117 -9.72 5.97 -5.28
C GLY A 117 -8.44 6.73 -5.63
N SER A 118 -8.58 8.02 -5.95
CA SER A 118 -7.49 8.86 -6.47
C SER A 118 -6.32 9.06 -5.52
N GLU A 119 -6.57 8.98 -4.21
CA GLU A 119 -5.56 9.18 -3.17
C GLU A 119 -5.15 7.89 -2.44
N ALA A 120 -5.66 6.73 -2.88
CA ALA A 120 -5.48 5.44 -2.20
C ALA A 120 -5.91 5.42 -0.71
N LEU A 121 -6.89 6.26 -0.33
CA LEU A 121 -7.36 6.41 1.05
C LEU A 121 -8.59 5.54 1.38
N GLU A 122 -9.33 5.10 0.37
CA GLU A 122 -10.56 4.32 0.55
C GLU A 122 -10.26 2.94 1.13
N GLU A 123 -11.16 2.40 1.95
CA GLU A 123 -10.95 1.08 2.58
C GLU A 123 -10.95 -0.07 1.56
N GLY A 124 -10.42 -1.21 1.98
CA GLY A 124 -10.36 -2.44 1.19
C GLY A 124 -8.99 -2.73 0.60
N VAL A 125 -8.94 -3.78 -0.21
CA VAL A 125 -7.70 -4.31 -0.79
C VAL A 125 -7.55 -3.80 -2.21
N GLY A 126 -6.57 -2.91 -2.42
CA GLY A 126 -6.19 -2.43 -3.73
C GLY A 126 -5.19 -3.35 -4.41
N LYS A 127 -4.96 -3.09 -5.70
CA LYS A 127 -3.96 -3.79 -6.53
C LYS A 127 -3.12 -2.78 -7.28
N ILE A 128 -1.85 -3.09 -7.50
CA ILE A 128 -0.99 -2.26 -8.35
C ILE A 128 -1.27 -2.67 -9.78
N ILE A 129 -1.56 -1.71 -10.65
CA ILE A 129 -1.69 -1.93 -12.08
C ILE A 129 -0.45 -1.38 -12.76
N ILE A 130 0.17 -2.20 -13.61
CA ILE A 130 1.28 -1.82 -14.46
C ILE A 130 0.83 -1.88 -15.92
N LYS A 131 0.97 -0.75 -16.62
CA LYS A 131 0.82 -0.65 -18.06
C LYS A 131 2.19 -0.75 -18.72
N SER A 132 2.30 -1.59 -19.75
CA SER A 132 3.51 -1.77 -20.58
C SER A 132 3.09 -1.81 -22.05
N GLY A 133 3.14 -0.65 -22.72
CA GLY A 133 2.54 -0.50 -24.05
C GLY A 133 1.03 -0.72 -24.02
N GLN A 134 0.56 -1.75 -24.74
CA GLN A 134 -0.87 -2.15 -24.77
C GLN A 134 -1.22 -3.19 -23.71
N ASN A 135 -0.22 -3.74 -23.01
CA ASN A 135 -0.46 -4.77 -22.00
C ASN A 135 -0.74 -4.14 -20.63
N LEU A 136 -1.65 -4.75 -19.91
CA LEU A 136 -1.97 -4.44 -18.51
C LEU A 136 -1.65 -5.65 -17.63
N TYR A 137 -1.05 -5.40 -16.48
CA TYR A 137 -0.76 -6.42 -15.48
C TYR A 137 -1.24 -5.94 -14.10
N SER A 138 -1.89 -6.81 -13.32
CA SER A 138 -2.12 -6.57 -11.91
C SER A 138 -1.05 -7.27 -11.06
N TYR A 139 -0.71 -6.62 -9.95
CA TYR A 139 0.04 -7.19 -8.84
C TYR A 139 -0.84 -7.13 -7.60
N GLU A 140 -1.25 -8.30 -7.13
CA GLU A 140 -2.11 -8.48 -5.96
C GLU A 140 -1.32 -9.15 -4.85
N ILE A 141 -1.46 -8.69 -3.61
CA ILE A 141 -0.78 -9.32 -2.47
C ILE A 141 -1.37 -10.71 -2.27
N GLU A 142 -0.50 -11.73 -2.28
CA GLU A 142 -0.90 -13.13 -2.20
C GLU A 142 -1.60 -13.46 -0.88
N ASN A 143 -2.80 -14.03 -0.96
CA ASN A 143 -3.57 -14.59 0.16
C ASN A 143 -3.69 -13.66 1.39
N ASN A 144 -3.74 -12.34 1.18
CA ASN A 144 -3.80 -11.38 2.28
C ASN A 144 -4.84 -10.28 2.01
N THR A 145 -5.84 -10.20 2.88
CA THR A 145 -6.88 -9.17 2.82
C THR A 145 -6.72 -8.08 3.88
N GLN A 146 -5.74 -8.22 4.78
CA GLN A 146 -5.50 -7.29 5.90
C GLN A 146 -4.57 -6.15 5.51
N ILE A 147 -3.83 -6.30 4.41
CA ILE A 147 -2.90 -5.27 3.92
C ILE A 147 -3.19 -4.94 2.46
N SER A 148 -2.75 -3.75 2.05
CA SER A 148 -2.95 -3.22 0.71
C SER A 148 -1.81 -2.29 0.33
N PRO A 149 -1.45 -2.19 -0.97
CA PRO A 149 -0.69 -1.06 -1.49
C PRO A 149 -1.40 0.24 -1.10
N LYS A 150 -0.62 1.21 -0.62
CA LYS A 150 -1.09 2.56 -0.22
C LYS A 150 -0.36 3.67 -0.96
N TYR A 151 0.87 3.42 -1.39
CA TYR A 151 1.64 4.37 -2.20
C TYR A 151 2.59 3.63 -3.14
N VAL A 152 2.83 4.20 -4.33
CA VAL A 152 3.80 3.70 -5.30
C VAL A 152 4.66 4.84 -5.86
N GLU A 153 5.93 4.55 -6.14
CA GLU A 153 6.86 5.47 -6.83
C GLU A 153 7.93 4.68 -7.59
N TRP A 154 8.37 5.16 -8.74
CA TRP A 154 9.42 4.47 -9.50
C TRP A 154 10.80 4.67 -8.87
N ALA A 155 11.49 3.56 -8.61
CA ALA A 155 12.89 3.57 -8.20
C ALA A 155 13.83 3.65 -9.43
N ASP A 156 13.47 2.95 -10.50
CA ASP A 156 14.13 3.00 -11.80
C ASP A 156 13.16 2.52 -12.90
N GLY A 157 13.66 2.20 -14.10
CA GLY A 157 12.84 1.73 -15.22
C GLY A 157 12.15 0.36 -15.03
N LYS A 158 12.39 -0.37 -13.94
CA LYS A 158 11.78 -1.70 -13.70
C LYS A 158 11.45 -2.01 -12.25
N ASN A 159 11.90 -1.19 -11.31
CA ASN A 159 11.69 -1.36 -9.89
C ASN A 159 10.77 -0.26 -9.36
N LEU A 160 9.74 -0.67 -8.63
CA LEU A 160 8.72 0.20 -8.05
C LEU A 160 8.83 0.13 -6.53
N PHE A 161 8.99 1.27 -5.88
CA PHE A 161 8.75 1.38 -4.45
C PHE A 161 7.27 1.22 -4.17
N VAL A 162 6.94 0.41 -3.16
CA VAL A 162 5.56 0.15 -2.74
C VAL A 162 5.48 0.29 -1.24
N VAL A 163 4.66 1.24 -0.77
CA VAL A 163 4.24 1.27 0.63
C VAL A 163 3.04 0.35 0.78
N VAL A 164 3.13 -0.61 1.69
CA VAL A 164 2.03 -1.53 2.02
C VAL A 164 1.60 -1.29 3.46
N ALA A 165 0.30 -1.07 3.65
CA ALA A 165 -0.29 -0.70 4.92
C ALA A 165 -1.55 -1.54 5.20
N SER A 166 -2.16 -1.39 6.37
CA SER A 166 -3.47 -1.98 6.65
C SER A 166 -4.48 -1.60 5.56
N SER A 167 -5.27 -2.58 5.10
CA SER A 167 -6.32 -2.37 4.10
C SER A 167 -7.55 -1.63 4.66
N HIS A 168 -7.72 -1.62 5.99
CA HIS A 168 -8.84 -1.02 6.69
C HIS A 168 -8.38 -0.20 7.90
N GLY A 169 -9.26 0.69 8.37
CA GLY A 169 -9.05 1.50 9.56
C GLY A 169 -8.34 2.83 9.29
N THR A 170 -8.43 3.73 10.27
CA THR A 170 -8.00 5.13 10.15
C THR A 170 -6.59 5.40 10.67
N LEU A 171 -5.98 4.44 11.36
CA LEU A 171 -4.64 4.57 11.97
C LEU A 171 -3.49 4.27 10.99
N ALA A 172 -3.79 3.64 9.84
CA ALA A 172 -2.78 3.32 8.86
C ALA A 172 -2.60 4.51 7.89
N LYS A 173 -1.79 5.49 8.28
CA LYS A 173 -1.38 6.62 7.42
C LYS A 173 -0.29 6.23 6.42
N GLY A 174 0.48 5.19 6.75
CA GLY A 174 1.51 4.58 5.92
C GLY A 174 1.74 3.13 6.34
N GLY A 175 2.91 2.57 6.00
CA GLY A 175 3.26 1.22 6.43
C GLY A 175 4.69 0.84 6.09
N ASP A 176 4.88 -0.44 5.75
CA ASP A 176 6.16 -1.01 5.37
C ASP A 176 6.54 -0.60 3.94
N LEU A 177 7.83 -0.42 3.70
CA LEU A 177 8.37 -0.07 2.38
C LEU A 177 9.02 -1.29 1.70
N TYR A 178 8.54 -1.57 0.50
CA TYR A 178 9.02 -2.63 -0.38
C TYR A 178 9.55 -2.08 -1.70
N MET A 179 10.33 -2.90 -2.40
CA MET A 179 10.69 -2.70 -3.79
C MET A 179 10.25 -3.92 -4.61
N LEU A 180 9.38 -3.68 -5.58
CA LEU A 180 8.83 -4.67 -6.51
C LEU A 180 9.51 -4.54 -7.87
N ASN A 181 10.08 -5.62 -8.38
CA ASN A 181 10.52 -5.69 -9.77
C ASN A 181 9.33 -6.03 -10.69
N VAL A 182 8.93 -5.12 -11.58
CA VAL A 182 7.74 -5.31 -12.43
C VAL A 182 7.95 -6.29 -13.59
N ASN A 183 9.17 -6.77 -13.80
CA ASN A 183 9.44 -7.82 -14.79
C ASN A 183 9.31 -9.19 -14.15
N THR A 184 10.03 -9.41 -13.05
CA THR A 184 10.13 -10.72 -12.40
C THR A 184 9.04 -10.98 -11.35
N GLY A 185 8.43 -9.92 -10.82
CA GLY A 185 7.53 -10.00 -9.66
C GLY A 185 8.26 -10.19 -8.33
N GLU A 186 9.60 -10.18 -8.33
CA GLU A 186 10.38 -10.29 -7.10
C GLU A 186 10.19 -9.07 -6.21
N VAL A 187 10.11 -9.31 -4.90
CA VAL A 187 9.88 -8.28 -3.88
C VAL A 187 11.04 -8.30 -2.90
N SER A 188 11.54 -7.12 -2.56
CA SER A 188 12.48 -6.92 -1.47
C SER A 188 11.87 -6.02 -0.40
N LEU A 189 11.95 -6.43 0.86
CA LEU A 189 11.63 -5.56 2.00
C LEU A 189 12.79 -4.59 2.22
N LEU A 190 12.48 -3.30 2.26
CA LEU A 190 13.44 -2.22 2.49
C LEU A 190 13.36 -1.72 3.93
N ILE A 191 12.17 -1.35 4.39
CA ILE A 191 11.95 -0.85 5.75
C ILE A 191 10.69 -1.51 6.30
N LYS A 192 10.85 -2.18 7.45
CA LYS A 192 9.75 -2.79 8.20
C LYS A 192 9.45 -2.00 9.46
N ASP A 193 8.20 -1.58 9.62
CA ASP A 193 7.71 -1.06 10.89
C ASP A 193 7.42 -2.21 11.85
N SER A 194 8.35 -2.42 12.79
CA SER A 194 8.19 -3.45 13.82
C SER A 194 7.27 -3.00 14.97
N SER A 195 6.94 -1.71 15.04
CA SER A 195 6.25 -1.08 16.18
C SER A 195 4.84 -0.60 15.86
N LYS A 196 4.46 -0.53 14.59
CA LYS A 196 3.26 0.16 14.06
C LYS A 196 3.23 1.67 14.27
N LYS A 197 4.22 2.23 14.98
CA LYS A 197 4.35 3.65 15.28
C LYS A 197 5.09 4.43 14.20
N GLN A 198 5.84 3.76 13.32
CA GLN A 198 6.71 4.39 12.33
C GLN A 198 6.26 3.98 10.93
N GLN A 199 5.40 4.79 10.35
CA GLN A 199 4.74 4.44 9.11
C GLN A 199 5.32 5.22 7.94
N ILE A 200 5.95 4.53 6.98
CA ILE A 200 6.39 5.16 5.73
C ILE A 200 5.14 5.56 4.96
N MET A 201 4.94 6.85 4.72
CA MET A 201 3.75 7.38 4.05
C MET A 201 3.97 7.49 2.55
N SER A 202 5.14 8.00 2.15
CA SER A 202 5.50 8.21 0.76
C SER A 202 7.00 8.13 0.56
N VAL A 203 7.37 7.95 -0.70
CA VAL A 203 8.75 7.81 -1.16
C VAL A 203 8.92 8.66 -2.40
N GLN A 204 10.02 9.41 -2.48
CA GLN A 204 10.37 10.18 -3.66
C GLN A 204 11.85 10.01 -3.97
N LYS A 205 12.16 9.71 -5.22
CA LYS A 205 13.54 9.64 -5.71
C LYS A 205 14.01 11.03 -6.16
N ASP A 206 15.20 11.42 -5.72
CA ASP A 206 15.91 12.60 -6.16
C ASP A 206 17.37 12.22 -6.47
N GLY A 207 17.66 12.01 -7.76
CA GLY A 207 18.92 11.42 -8.21
C GLY A 207 19.15 10.03 -7.58
N ASN A 208 20.22 9.90 -6.81
CA ASN A 208 20.54 8.68 -6.07
C ASN A 208 20.04 8.71 -4.61
N ASN A 209 19.34 9.75 -4.19
CA ASN A 209 18.77 9.84 -2.85
C ASN A 209 17.29 9.45 -2.89
N ILE A 210 16.86 8.77 -1.83
CA ILE A 210 15.45 8.45 -1.62
C ILE A 210 14.96 9.22 -0.40
N ASN A 211 14.04 10.14 -0.62
CA ASN A 211 13.39 10.92 0.42
C ASN A 211 12.10 10.23 0.85
N LEU A 212 11.91 10.08 2.16
CA LEU A 212 10.77 9.39 2.75
C LEU A 212 10.03 10.37 3.66
N LYS A 213 8.70 10.39 3.56
CA LYS A 213 7.85 10.99 4.60
C LYS A 213 7.41 9.88 5.54
N VAL A 214 7.63 10.07 6.83
CA VAL A 214 7.35 9.05 7.85
C VAL A 214 6.45 9.64 8.92
N ASN A 215 5.30 9.02 9.17
CA ASN A 215 4.48 9.36 10.32
C ASN A 215 5.01 8.64 11.55
N ILE A 216 5.28 9.39 12.61
CA ILE A 216 5.69 8.88 13.92
C ILE A 216 4.55 9.14 14.90
N TYR A 217 4.05 8.09 15.54
CA TYR A 217 3.08 8.23 16.63
C TYR A 217 3.79 8.50 17.96
N ASP A 218 3.36 9.55 18.65
CA ASP A 218 3.99 10.05 19.88
C ASP A 218 3.58 9.26 21.12
N ASP A 219 2.40 8.62 21.06
CA ASP A 219 1.81 7.86 22.16
C ASP A 219 1.46 6.42 21.74
N ASP A 220 1.06 5.59 22.70
CA ASP A 220 0.59 4.21 22.45
C ASP A 220 -0.90 4.15 22.08
N ALA A 221 -1.62 5.26 22.25
CA ALA A 221 -3.03 5.39 21.94
C ALA A 221 -3.30 5.79 20.47
N TYR A 222 -2.24 6.11 19.73
CA TYR A 222 -2.23 6.63 18.36
C TYR A 222 -3.04 7.93 18.19
N ASN A 223 -3.10 8.78 19.22
CA ASN A 223 -3.85 10.04 19.17
C ASN A 223 -3.01 11.19 18.63
N GLU A 224 -1.74 11.25 19.02
CA GLU A 224 -0.79 12.28 18.60
C GLU A 224 0.29 11.71 17.68
N SER A 225 0.70 12.51 16.69
CA SER A 225 1.72 12.12 15.72
C SER A 225 2.29 13.34 15.00
N HIS A 226 3.54 13.24 14.57
CA HIS A 226 4.18 14.16 13.63
C HIS A 226 4.71 13.44 12.39
N VAL A 227 5.12 14.22 11.40
CA VAL A 227 5.77 13.72 10.18
C VAL A 227 7.25 14.09 10.23
N GLU A 228 8.10 13.08 10.00
CA GLU A 228 9.54 13.25 9.83
C GLU A 228 9.95 13.07 8.36
N ASP A 229 11.06 13.72 8.02
CA ASP A 229 11.78 13.51 6.77
C ASP A 229 12.96 12.58 7.01
N TRP A 230 12.94 11.43 6.33
CA TRP A 230 14.07 10.50 6.31
C TRP A 230 14.69 10.44 4.92
N VAL A 231 15.96 10.11 4.85
CA VAL A 231 16.72 10.00 3.62
C VAL A 231 17.55 8.72 3.59
N ILE A 232 17.52 8.06 2.43
CA ILE A 232 18.47 7.03 2.03
C ILE A 232 19.42 7.65 1.03
N THR A 233 20.69 7.81 1.39
CA THR A 233 21.69 8.43 0.51
C THR A 233 22.37 7.39 -0.37
N SER A 234 22.60 7.73 -1.64
CA SER A 234 23.31 6.85 -2.59
C SER A 234 22.65 5.47 -2.74
N PHE A 235 21.32 5.44 -2.81
CA PHE A 235 20.53 4.23 -2.99
C PHE A 235 20.84 3.55 -4.33
N ASN A 236 20.92 2.22 -4.29
CA ASN A 236 21.12 1.37 -5.47
C ASN A 236 20.10 0.23 -5.43
N THR A 237 19.39 0.03 -6.54
CA THR A 237 18.35 -1.02 -6.67
C THR A 237 18.91 -2.44 -6.69
N SER A 238 20.23 -2.64 -6.78
CA SER A 238 20.87 -3.93 -6.50
C SER A 238 20.80 -4.32 -5.02
N LEU A 239 20.49 -3.36 -4.13
CA LEU A 239 20.55 -3.49 -2.67
C LEU A 239 21.89 -4.04 -2.17
N SER A 240 22.98 -3.77 -2.90
CA SER A 240 24.31 -4.23 -2.51
C SER A 240 24.90 -3.39 -1.38
N GLY A 241 25.40 -4.06 -0.34
CA GLY A 241 26.05 -3.40 0.79
C GLY A 241 25.07 -2.94 1.87
N LYS A 242 25.63 -2.34 2.92
CA LYS A 242 24.86 -1.79 4.04
C LYS A 242 24.30 -0.44 3.65
N ILE A 243 23.00 -0.26 3.85
CA ILE A 243 22.31 0.99 3.53
C ILE A 243 21.77 1.58 4.83
N GLU A 244 22.16 2.81 5.14
CA GLU A 244 21.65 3.55 6.29
C GLU A 244 20.50 4.47 5.87
N VAL A 245 19.47 4.50 6.70
CA VAL A 245 18.38 5.47 6.62
C VAL A 245 18.58 6.49 7.73
N LYS A 246 18.58 7.77 7.39
CA LYS A 246 18.84 8.87 8.34
C LYS A 246 17.65 9.80 8.43
N ASN A 247 17.38 10.36 9.60
CA ASN A 247 16.41 11.44 9.74
C ASN A 247 17.04 12.80 9.35
N SER A 248 16.26 13.88 9.47
CA SER A 248 16.70 15.25 9.20
C SER A 248 17.91 15.72 10.00
N ASP A 249 18.16 15.14 11.18
CA ASP A 249 19.32 15.47 12.03
C ASP A 249 20.58 14.68 11.64
N GLY A 250 20.49 13.82 10.61
CA GLY A 250 21.58 12.94 10.17
C GLY A 250 21.76 11.70 11.05
N LYS A 251 20.87 11.46 12.03
CA LYS A 251 20.92 10.27 12.88
C LYS A 251 20.42 9.05 12.11
N VAL A 252 21.15 7.94 12.19
CA VAL A 252 20.70 6.66 11.63
C VAL A 252 19.49 6.16 12.42
N VAL A 253 18.37 6.01 11.72
CA VAL A 253 17.08 5.55 12.27
C VAL A 253 16.72 4.14 11.82
N TYR A 254 17.29 3.68 10.70
CA TYR A 254 17.10 2.33 10.19
C TYR A 254 18.33 1.86 9.39
N LYS A 255 18.52 0.55 9.27
CA LYS A 255 19.57 -0.06 8.42
C LYS A 255 18.97 -1.19 7.59
N ILE A 256 19.35 -1.24 6.32
CA ILE A 256 18.95 -2.29 5.37
C ILE A 256 20.18 -3.18 5.11
N ASN A 257 19.98 -4.50 5.11
CA ASN A 257 21.02 -5.52 4.88
C ASN A 257 22.17 -5.45 5.90
N GLU A 258 21.83 -5.39 7.19
CA GLU A 258 22.82 -5.44 8.28
C GLU A 258 23.38 -6.85 8.52
#